data_AF-A0AAE1S8G0-F1
#
_entry.id   AF-A0AAE1S8G0-F1
#
_cell.length_a   1.000
_cell.length_b   1.000
_cell.length_c   1.000
_cell.angle_alpha   90.00
_cell.angle_beta   90.00
_cell.angle_gamma   90.00
#
_symmetry.space_group_name_H-M   'P 1'
#
loop_
_entity.id
_entity.type
_entity.pdbx_description
1 polymer ?
#
loop_
_entity_poly.entity_id
_entity_poly.type
_entity_poly.pdbx_seq_one_letter_code
_entity_poly.pdbx_strand_id
1 'polypeptide(L)'
;MQMMYTDIIQALKAKGIVANPKDYLSFFCLGNRETTKQGEYETSGTPEPDSGYQKAQEARLDDEYIIIGSANINQRSMDGARDSEIPMGAYQPFHLCVKEPVRGQVHRFRMALWYEHLGMLDNTFLQPESVECIRKVNKVADKYWDMYLSESLIHDLPGHLLSYPIGVTENGEVTELPGAQCFPDTKAPVVGTKSNFLPPILTT
;
A
#
# COMPACT_ATOMS: atom_id res chain seq x y z
N MET A 1 -1.37 -12.41 0.14
CA MET A 1 -2.41 -11.77 0.96
C MET A 1 -3.28 -12.80 1.68
N GLN A 2 -3.96 -13.71 0.96
CA GLN A 2 -4.86 -14.72 1.56
C GLN A 2 -4.28 -15.52 2.72
N MET A 3 -3.08 -16.09 2.57
CA MET A 3 -2.42 -16.82 3.66
C MET A 3 -2.27 -15.97 4.93
N MET A 4 -1.76 -14.74 4.81
CA MET A 4 -1.59 -13.84 5.95
C MET A 4 -2.93 -13.46 6.61
N TYR A 5 -3.97 -13.18 5.82
CA TYR A 5 -5.30 -12.89 6.36
C TYR A 5 -5.93 -14.09 7.06
N THR A 6 -5.74 -15.29 6.51
CA THR A 6 -6.20 -16.54 7.12
C THR A 6 -5.57 -16.72 8.50
N ASP A 7 -4.26 -16.53 8.62
CA ASP A 7 -3.55 -16.66 9.90
C ASP A 7 -4.04 -15.65 10.95
N ILE A 8 -4.21 -14.37 10.55
CA ILE A 8 -4.75 -13.32 11.43
C ILE A 8 -6.15 -13.68 11.92
N ILE A 9 -7.04 -14.09 11.02
CA ILE A 9 -8.42 -14.42 11.36
C ILE A 9 -8.48 -15.65 12.28
N GLN A 10 -7.66 -16.67 12.02
CA GLN A 10 -7.58 -17.83 12.89
C GLN A 10 -7.11 -17.43 14.30
N ALA A 11 -6.11 -16.56 14.41
CA ALA A 11 -5.65 -16.04 15.70
C ALA A 11 -6.74 -15.25 16.44
N LEU A 12 -7.49 -14.39 15.74
CA LEU A 12 -8.62 -13.64 16.31
C LEU A 12 -9.72 -14.58 16.82
N LYS A 13 -10.11 -15.58 16.01
CA LYS A 13 -11.11 -16.60 16.38
C LYS A 13 -10.67 -17.41 17.61
N ALA A 14 -9.40 -17.84 17.65
CA ALA A 14 -8.84 -18.59 18.77
C ALA A 14 -8.84 -17.79 20.09
N LYS A 15 -8.83 -16.45 20.03
CA LYS A 15 -8.92 -15.55 21.19
C LYS A 15 -10.33 -15.02 21.46
N GLY A 16 -11.32 -15.38 20.65
CA GLY A 16 -12.69 -14.86 20.77
C GLY A 16 -12.78 -13.34 20.50
N ILE A 17 -11.85 -12.78 19.74
CA ILE A 17 -11.81 -11.35 19.41
C ILE A 17 -12.60 -11.12 18.12
N VAL A 18 -13.61 -10.25 18.18
CA VAL A 18 -14.35 -9.78 17.00
C VAL A 18 -13.74 -8.45 16.55
N ALA A 19 -12.93 -8.49 15.51
CA ALA A 19 -12.26 -7.32 14.95
C ALA A 19 -12.13 -7.43 13.42
N ASN A 20 -11.95 -6.30 12.75
CA ASN A 20 -11.65 -6.28 11.32
C ASN A 20 -10.19 -6.74 11.11
N PRO A 21 -9.89 -7.75 10.28
CA PRO A 21 -8.51 -8.14 10.00
C PRO A 21 -7.67 -7.01 9.38
N LYS A 22 -8.28 -6.03 8.71
CA LYS A 22 -7.61 -4.81 8.23
C LYS A 22 -7.21 -3.84 9.35
N ASP A 23 -7.63 -4.06 10.60
CA ASP A 23 -7.06 -3.35 11.76
C ASP A 23 -5.67 -3.92 12.13
N TYR A 24 -5.27 -5.08 11.59
CA TYR A 24 -3.99 -5.75 11.88
C TYR A 24 -3.07 -5.83 10.66
N LEU A 25 -3.63 -5.94 9.45
CA LEU A 25 -2.89 -5.97 8.20
C LEU A 25 -3.69 -5.28 7.08
N SER A 26 -3.17 -4.15 6.61
CA SER A 26 -3.73 -3.42 5.48
C SER A 26 -2.75 -3.37 4.31
N PHE A 27 -3.31 -3.42 3.10
CA PHE A 27 -2.59 -3.23 1.85
C PHE A 27 -3.10 -1.96 1.18
N PHE A 28 -2.17 -1.17 0.65
CA PHE A 28 -2.45 0.07 -0.05
C PHE A 28 -1.70 0.10 -1.39
N CYS A 29 -2.18 0.91 -2.31
CA CYS A 29 -1.43 1.35 -3.48
C CYS A 29 -1.42 2.88 -3.54
N LEU A 30 -0.66 3.45 -4.46
CA LEU A 30 -0.65 4.88 -4.71
C LEU A 30 -1.37 5.17 -6.03
N GLY A 31 -2.12 6.27 -6.06
CA GLY A 31 -2.71 6.80 -7.28
C GLY A 31 -2.85 8.31 -7.19
N ASN A 32 -2.90 8.97 -8.33
CA ASN A 32 -3.15 10.40 -8.42
C ASN A 32 -4.22 10.67 -9.49
N ARG A 33 -4.97 11.75 -9.30
CA ARG A 33 -5.99 12.21 -10.26
C ARG A 33 -6.12 13.72 -10.17
N GLU A 34 -5.92 14.38 -11.30
CA GLU A 34 -5.80 15.84 -11.39
C GLU A 34 -6.85 16.41 -12.35
N THR A 35 -7.45 17.53 -11.97
CA THR A 35 -8.33 18.32 -12.83
C THR A 35 -7.51 19.05 -13.88
N THR A 36 -8.04 19.14 -15.10
CA THR A 36 -7.39 19.92 -16.17
C THR A 36 -7.38 21.40 -15.82
N LYS A 37 -6.19 22.00 -15.76
CA LYS A 37 -6.00 23.43 -15.49
C LYS A 37 -5.71 24.21 -16.77
N GLN A 38 -6.12 25.48 -16.78
CA GLN A 38 -5.89 26.36 -17.91
C GLN A 38 -4.38 26.57 -18.12
N GLY A 39 -3.89 26.29 -19.33
CA GLY A 39 -2.47 26.41 -19.69
C GLY A 39 -1.67 25.11 -19.53
N GLU A 40 -2.31 23.99 -19.20
CA GLU A 40 -1.69 22.68 -19.29
C GLU A 40 -1.34 22.29 -20.73
N TYR A 41 -0.36 21.40 -20.86
CA TYR A 41 0.13 20.93 -22.15
C TYR A 41 -0.93 20.10 -22.87
N GLU A 42 -1.39 20.59 -24.02
CA GLU A 42 -2.28 19.84 -24.91
C GLU A 42 -1.46 18.96 -25.86
N THR A 43 -1.63 17.65 -25.76
CA THR A 43 -0.99 16.68 -26.66
C THR A 43 -1.62 16.78 -28.06
N SER A 44 -0.79 16.79 -29.11
CA SER A 44 -1.25 16.86 -30.52
C SER A 44 -1.84 15.54 -31.07
N GLY A 45 -1.87 14.46 -30.26
CA GLY A 45 -2.49 13.18 -30.61
C GLY A 45 -3.04 12.48 -29.37
N THR A 46 -4.15 11.75 -29.54
CA THR A 46 -4.74 10.91 -28.47
C THR A 46 -3.99 9.58 -28.39
N PRO A 47 -3.67 9.07 -27.18
CA PRO A 47 -3.12 7.73 -27.02
C PRO A 47 -4.02 6.67 -27.68
N GLU A 48 -3.42 5.57 -28.15
CA GLU A 48 -4.20 4.37 -28.45
C GLU A 48 -4.88 3.87 -27.16
N PRO A 49 -6.11 3.33 -27.23
CA PRO A 49 -6.81 2.81 -26.05
C PRO A 49 -5.94 1.77 -25.29
N ASP A 50 -5.97 1.80 -23.95
CA ASP A 50 -5.41 0.78 -23.03
C ASP A 50 -3.88 0.82 -22.68
N SER A 51 -3.18 1.97 -22.74
CA SER A 51 -1.78 2.03 -22.26
C SER A 51 -1.65 2.31 -20.75
N GLY A 52 -1.06 1.40 -19.97
CA GLY A 52 -0.85 1.56 -18.53
C GLY A 52 0.62 1.55 -18.12
N TYR A 53 1.00 2.40 -17.16
CA TYR A 53 2.27 2.25 -16.45
C TYR A 53 2.26 2.91 -15.07
N GLN A 54 2.79 2.19 -14.06
CA GLN A 54 3.52 2.80 -12.94
C GLN A 54 4.32 1.74 -12.13
N LYS A 55 5.39 2.17 -11.45
CA LYS A 55 6.04 1.44 -10.35
C LYS A 55 6.45 2.41 -9.24
N ALA A 56 6.19 2.02 -8.00
CA ALA A 56 6.81 2.57 -6.79
C ALA A 56 7.18 1.40 -5.87
N GLN A 57 8.25 1.53 -5.12
CA GLN A 57 8.85 0.47 -4.31
C GLN A 57 9.42 1.12 -3.05
N GLU A 58 8.93 0.74 -1.86
CA GLU A 58 9.49 1.24 -0.59
C GLU A 58 9.43 0.24 0.57
N ALA A 59 10.24 0.59 1.57
CA ALA A 59 10.84 -0.17 2.65
C ALA A 59 9.94 -0.57 3.83
N ARG A 60 10.47 -1.46 4.69
CA ARG A 60 9.94 -1.72 6.04
C ARG A 60 10.51 -0.67 7.00
N LEU A 61 9.60 0.00 7.72
CA LEU A 61 9.89 1.04 8.70
C LEU A 61 9.31 0.62 10.05
N ASP A 62 10.19 0.33 11.00
CA ASP A 62 9.87 0.52 12.41
C ASP A 62 10.50 1.88 12.77
N ASP A 63 9.82 2.75 13.54
CA ASP A 63 10.23 4.17 13.75
C ASP A 63 11.68 4.36 14.30
N GLU A 64 12.41 3.27 14.59
CA GLU A 64 13.82 3.17 14.99
C GLU A 64 14.79 2.56 13.96
N TYR A 65 14.33 1.72 13.03
CA TYR A 65 15.17 0.96 12.09
C TYR A 65 14.58 1.00 10.67
N ILE A 66 15.45 1.19 9.69
CA ILE A 66 15.08 1.26 8.28
C ILE A 66 16.00 0.37 7.43
N ILE A 67 15.41 -0.33 6.46
CA ILE A 67 16.16 -1.01 5.40
C ILE A 67 15.84 -0.32 4.08
N ILE A 68 16.85 0.26 3.42
CA ILE A 68 16.73 0.82 2.07
C ILE A 68 17.60 -0.01 1.13
N GLY A 69 17.06 -0.46 0.01
CA GLY A 69 17.80 -1.28 -0.96
C GLY A 69 17.02 -1.51 -2.23
N SER A 70 17.61 -2.27 -3.15
CA SER A 70 17.01 -2.63 -4.43
C SER A 70 16.06 -3.85 -4.35
N ALA A 71 16.18 -4.67 -3.29
CA ALA A 71 15.46 -5.92 -3.16
C ALA A 71 13.93 -5.74 -3.03
N ASN A 72 13.17 -6.39 -3.92
CA ASN A 72 11.73 -6.59 -3.78
C ASN A 72 11.39 -7.63 -2.72
N ILE A 73 10.18 -7.58 -2.18
CA ILE A 73 9.62 -8.68 -1.35
C ILE A 73 9.08 -9.78 -2.29
N ASN A 74 9.99 -10.50 -2.94
CA ASN A 74 9.68 -11.63 -3.81
C ASN A 74 10.87 -12.62 -3.84
N GLN A 75 10.68 -13.83 -4.36
CA GLN A 75 11.75 -14.82 -4.41
C GLN A 75 12.91 -14.33 -5.30
N ARG A 76 12.62 -13.64 -6.41
CA ARG A 76 13.66 -13.12 -7.31
C ARG A 76 14.73 -12.28 -6.59
N SER A 77 14.31 -11.38 -5.71
CA SER A 77 15.22 -10.51 -4.95
C SER A 77 15.68 -11.14 -3.63
N MET A 78 14.88 -12.02 -2.99
CA MET A 78 15.17 -12.56 -1.65
C MET A 78 15.95 -13.90 -1.66
N ASP A 79 16.09 -14.55 -2.81
CA ASP A 79 16.75 -15.86 -2.95
C ASP A 79 18.28 -15.81 -2.76
N GLY A 80 18.91 -14.68 -3.15
CA GLY A 80 20.36 -14.48 -3.09
C GLY A 80 21.15 -15.10 -4.25
N ALA A 81 20.57 -16.03 -5.01
CA ALA A 81 21.19 -16.63 -6.20
C ALA A 81 20.45 -16.35 -7.52
N ARG A 82 19.39 -15.53 -7.48
CA ARG A 82 18.64 -15.07 -8.67
C ARG A 82 19.12 -13.69 -9.12
N ASP A 83 18.48 -12.62 -8.66
CA ASP A 83 18.91 -11.26 -8.95
C ASP A 83 19.90 -10.80 -7.87
N SER A 84 20.90 -10.01 -8.29
CA SER A 84 21.87 -9.42 -7.36
C SER A 84 21.27 -8.16 -6.74
N GLU A 85 21.10 -8.15 -5.42
CA GLU A 85 20.50 -7.04 -4.68
C GLU A 85 21.45 -6.51 -3.60
N ILE A 86 21.30 -5.24 -3.26
CA ILE A 86 22.07 -4.62 -2.17
C ILE A 86 21.14 -3.79 -1.25
N PRO A 87 20.99 -4.21 0.02
CA PRO A 87 20.31 -3.41 1.04
C PRO A 87 21.29 -2.76 2.03
N MET A 88 20.90 -1.60 2.56
CA MET A 88 21.49 -0.96 3.72
C MET A 88 20.46 -0.94 4.86
N GLY A 89 20.86 -1.48 6.01
CA GLY A 89 20.10 -1.41 7.25
C GLY A 89 20.71 -0.39 8.20
N ALA A 90 19.90 0.54 8.72
CA ALA A 90 20.38 1.59 9.61
C ALA A 90 19.41 1.88 10.76
N TYR A 91 19.97 2.30 11.89
CA TYR A 91 19.25 2.83 13.04
C TYR A 91 20.06 3.95 13.69
N GLN A 92 19.41 4.69 14.58
CA GLN A 92 20.06 5.74 15.36
C GLN A 92 20.22 5.27 16.82
N PRO A 93 21.45 5.00 17.31
CA PRO A 93 21.66 4.40 18.63
C PRO A 93 21.06 5.17 19.82
N PHE A 94 20.90 6.49 19.68
CA PHE A 94 20.32 7.36 20.69
C PHE A 94 18.81 7.61 20.51
N HIS A 95 18.17 6.94 19.55
CA HIS A 95 16.75 7.05 19.25
C HIS A 95 16.17 5.64 19.09
N LEU A 96 16.13 4.89 20.20
CA LEU A 96 15.61 3.53 20.28
C LEU A 96 14.37 3.47 21.18
N CYS A 97 13.43 2.59 20.87
CA CYS A 97 12.14 2.47 21.55
C CYS A 97 12.23 1.71 22.89
N VAL A 98 13.20 2.09 23.75
CA VAL A 98 13.46 1.39 25.02
C VAL A 98 12.74 2.06 26.20
N LYS A 99 12.52 3.38 26.15
CA LYS A 99 11.92 4.14 27.26
C LYS A 99 10.96 5.25 26.81
N GLU A 100 11.17 5.82 25.62
CA GLU A 100 10.38 6.93 25.10
C GLU A 100 10.04 6.68 23.62
N PRO A 101 8.95 7.27 23.09
CA PRO A 101 8.63 7.19 21.67
C PRO A 101 9.80 7.70 20.82
N VAL A 102 10.16 6.93 19.79
CA VAL A 102 11.29 7.26 18.92
C VAL A 102 10.93 8.45 18.04
N ARG A 103 11.70 9.53 18.14
CA ARG A 103 11.50 10.78 17.37
C ARG A 103 12.74 11.17 16.54
N GLY A 104 13.49 10.16 16.13
CA GLY A 104 14.66 10.28 15.27
C GLY A 104 14.34 10.61 13.81
N GLN A 105 15.34 10.53 12.95
CA GLN A 105 15.24 10.70 11.50
C GLN A 105 14.35 9.63 10.85
N VAL A 106 14.37 8.38 11.32
CA VAL A 106 13.50 7.32 10.79
C VAL A 106 12.02 7.68 11.00
N HIS A 107 11.65 8.04 12.24
CA HIS A 107 10.32 8.56 12.56
C HIS A 107 9.92 9.76 11.69
N ARG A 108 10.81 10.76 11.54
CA ARG A 108 10.52 11.95 10.72
C ARG A 108 10.35 11.59 9.25
N PHE A 109 11.16 10.68 8.73
CA PHE A 109 11.06 10.20 7.36
C PHE A 109 9.73 9.48 7.12
N ARG A 110 9.33 8.57 8.02
CA ARG A 110 8.02 7.94 7.95
C ARG A 110 6.87 8.96 8.03
N MET A 111 6.95 9.94 8.92
CA MET A 111 5.94 11.02 8.99
C MET A 111 5.87 11.85 7.70
N ALA A 112 7.01 12.11 7.05
CA ALA A 112 7.06 12.82 5.77
C ALA A 112 6.42 12.01 4.63
N LEU A 113 6.72 10.70 4.53
CA LEU A 113 6.06 9.80 3.57
C LEU A 113 4.55 9.73 3.81
N TRP A 114 4.14 9.64 5.08
CA TRP A 114 2.71 9.63 5.42
C TRP A 114 2.04 10.96 5.07
N TYR A 115 2.71 12.09 5.27
CA TYR A 115 2.20 13.39 4.82
C TYR A 115 2.04 13.44 3.30
N GLU A 116 3.03 12.96 2.55
CA GLU A 116 2.97 12.88 1.09
C GLU A 116 1.80 12.01 0.62
N HIS A 117 1.65 10.81 1.19
CA HIS A 117 0.64 9.86 0.72
C HIS A 117 -0.76 10.16 1.26
N LEU A 118 -0.91 10.68 2.48
CA LEU A 118 -2.22 10.98 3.07
C LEU A 118 -2.66 12.42 2.80
N GLY A 119 -1.75 13.31 2.39
CA GLY A 119 -2.02 14.74 2.20
C GLY A 119 -2.29 15.50 3.52
N MET A 120 -2.02 14.87 4.67
CA MET A 120 -2.32 15.44 5.98
C MET A 120 -1.40 14.89 7.07
N LEU A 121 -1.27 15.67 8.15
CA LEU A 121 -0.69 15.22 9.42
C LEU A 121 -1.81 15.03 10.44
N ASP A 122 -1.63 14.04 11.31
CA ASP A 122 -2.53 13.81 12.42
C ASP A 122 -1.80 13.22 13.63
N ASN A 123 -2.27 13.54 14.84
CA ASN A 123 -1.66 13.06 16.07
C ASN A 123 -1.74 11.53 16.20
N THR A 124 -2.75 10.87 15.62
CA THR A 124 -2.82 9.40 15.63
C THR A 124 -1.66 8.75 14.88
N PHE A 125 -1.10 9.43 13.87
CA PHE A 125 0.04 8.92 13.10
C PHE A 125 1.36 8.92 13.88
N LEU A 126 1.38 9.49 15.09
CA LEU A 126 2.52 9.45 15.99
C LEU A 126 2.66 8.10 16.72
N GLN A 127 1.62 7.26 16.66
CA GLN A 127 1.51 5.93 17.28
C GLN A 127 0.90 4.95 16.25
N PRO A 128 1.68 4.55 15.22
CA PRO A 128 1.18 3.69 14.14
C PRO A 128 0.69 2.31 14.60
N GLU A 129 1.11 1.86 15.78
CA GLU A 129 0.66 0.63 16.44
C GLU A 129 -0.76 0.71 17.02
N SER A 130 -1.33 1.92 17.14
CA SER A 130 -2.66 2.12 17.70
C SER A 130 -3.76 1.74 16.70
N VAL A 131 -4.86 1.18 17.22
CA VAL A 131 -6.04 0.82 16.42
C VAL A 131 -6.68 2.08 15.82
N GLU A 132 -6.62 3.20 16.55
CA GLU A 132 -7.10 4.50 16.09
C GLU A 132 -6.34 4.97 14.84
N CYS A 133 -5.01 4.79 14.81
CA CYS A 133 -4.19 5.16 13.68
C CYS A 133 -4.56 4.36 12.42
N ILE A 134 -4.54 3.02 12.49
CA ILE A 134 -4.82 2.19 11.31
C ILE A 134 -6.25 2.37 10.80
N ARG A 135 -7.24 2.55 11.70
CA ARG A 135 -8.62 2.87 11.29
C ARG A 135 -8.72 4.21 10.60
N LYS A 136 -7.96 5.21 11.04
CA LYS A 136 -7.91 6.52 10.38
C LYS A 136 -7.26 6.42 9.00
N VAL A 137 -6.13 5.73 8.89
CA VAL A 137 -5.43 5.50 7.62
C VAL A 137 -6.34 4.74 6.64
N ASN A 138 -6.96 3.64 7.07
CA ASN A 138 -7.92 2.87 6.27
C ASN A 138 -9.07 3.76 5.79
N LYS A 139 -9.69 4.54 6.68
CA LYS A 139 -10.80 5.44 6.33
C LYS A 139 -10.40 6.50 5.30
N VAL A 140 -9.20 7.08 5.41
CA VAL A 140 -8.69 8.04 4.43
C VAL A 140 -8.43 7.35 3.10
N ALA A 141 -7.81 6.18 3.11
CA ALA A 141 -7.48 5.42 1.91
C ALA A 141 -8.72 4.91 1.16
N ASP A 142 -9.76 4.48 1.89
CA ASP A 142 -11.06 4.10 1.31
C ASP A 142 -11.74 5.33 0.67
N LYS A 143 -11.72 6.49 1.36
CA LYS A 143 -12.23 7.74 0.79
C LYS A 143 -11.50 8.15 -0.49
N TYR A 144 -10.16 8.05 -0.51
CA TYR A 144 -9.38 8.38 -1.70
C TYR A 144 -9.61 7.37 -2.82
N TRP A 145 -9.81 6.09 -2.50
CA TRP A 145 -10.25 5.09 -3.49
C TRP A 145 -11.59 5.47 -4.14
N ASP A 146 -12.59 5.84 -3.35
CA ASP A 146 -13.90 6.28 -3.86
C ASP A 146 -13.77 7.52 -4.77
N MET A 147 -12.94 8.50 -4.37
CA MET A 147 -12.66 9.69 -5.18
C MET A 147 -11.90 9.34 -6.47
N TYR A 148 -10.95 8.40 -6.39
CA TYR A 148 -10.20 7.93 -7.54
C TYR A 148 -11.11 7.27 -8.58
N LEU A 149 -12.12 6.51 -8.15
CA LEU A 149 -13.09 5.85 -9.02
C LEU A 149 -14.26 6.73 -9.50
N SER A 150 -14.52 7.86 -8.84
CA SER A 150 -15.68 8.72 -9.13
C SER A 150 -15.75 9.11 -10.62
N GLU A 151 -16.91 8.98 -11.26
CA GLU A 151 -17.07 9.42 -12.66
C GLU A 151 -16.83 10.94 -12.80
N SER A 152 -17.27 11.73 -11.81
CA SER A 152 -17.04 13.16 -11.76
C SER A 152 -15.73 13.50 -11.06
N LEU A 153 -14.85 14.23 -11.73
CA LEU A 153 -13.65 14.83 -11.14
C LEU A 153 -13.89 16.32 -10.89
N ILE A 154 -14.23 16.66 -9.64
CA ILE A 154 -14.54 18.05 -9.24
C ILE A 154 -13.27 18.78 -8.78
N HIS A 155 -12.37 18.07 -8.09
CA HIS A 155 -11.11 18.58 -7.54
C HIS A 155 -10.03 17.51 -7.63
N ASP A 156 -8.76 17.93 -7.59
CA ASP A 156 -7.60 17.04 -7.48
C ASP A 156 -7.73 16.12 -6.26
N LEU A 157 -7.11 14.94 -6.35
CA LEU A 157 -7.09 14.00 -5.24
C LEU A 157 -6.30 14.61 -4.06
N PRO A 158 -6.84 14.65 -2.83
CA PRO A 158 -6.19 15.35 -1.71
C PRO A 158 -4.91 14.67 -1.18
N GLY A 159 -4.69 13.42 -1.54
CA GLY A 159 -3.52 12.61 -1.22
C GLY A 159 -3.52 11.36 -2.10
N HIS A 160 -2.47 10.57 -2.03
CA HIS A 160 -2.21 9.49 -2.99
C HIS A 160 -2.50 8.08 -2.47
N LEU A 161 -2.68 7.89 -1.17
CA LEU A 161 -2.84 6.55 -0.56
C LEU A 161 -4.23 5.99 -0.85
N LEU A 162 -4.30 4.89 -1.61
CA LEU A 162 -5.53 4.19 -1.95
C LEU A 162 -5.60 2.84 -1.25
N SER A 163 -6.78 2.47 -0.77
CA SER A 163 -7.05 1.12 -0.27
C SER A 163 -6.83 0.12 -1.41
N TYR A 164 -6.01 -0.91 -1.20
CA TYR A 164 -5.82 -1.91 -2.27
C TYR A 164 -7.16 -2.61 -2.54
N PRO A 165 -7.63 -2.68 -3.81
CA PRO A 165 -9.04 -2.92 -4.13
C PRO A 165 -9.46 -4.39 -4.05
N ILE A 166 -9.30 -4.99 -2.86
CA ILE A 166 -9.67 -6.37 -2.55
C ILE A 166 -10.66 -6.47 -1.39
N GLY A 167 -11.52 -7.47 -1.47
CA GLY A 167 -12.32 -7.98 -0.37
C GLY A 167 -11.54 -9.02 0.44
N VAL A 168 -11.88 -9.14 1.72
CA VAL A 168 -11.39 -10.21 2.61
C VAL A 168 -12.60 -10.83 3.29
N THR A 169 -12.79 -12.15 3.12
CA THR A 169 -13.92 -12.86 3.73
C THR A 169 -13.67 -13.16 5.21
N GLU A 170 -14.70 -13.63 5.91
CA GLU A 170 -14.61 -14.08 7.32
C GLU A 170 -13.67 -15.27 7.55
N ASN A 171 -13.20 -15.91 6.47
CA ASN A 171 -12.25 -17.02 6.51
C ASN A 171 -10.85 -16.63 5.99
N GLY A 172 -10.66 -15.38 5.58
CA GLY A 172 -9.37 -14.85 5.10
C GLY A 172 -9.11 -15.04 3.62
N GLU A 173 -10.12 -15.49 2.88
CA GLU A 173 -10.05 -15.54 1.42
C GLU A 173 -10.02 -14.13 0.84
N VAL A 174 -9.13 -13.92 -0.13
CA VAL A 174 -9.04 -12.64 -0.84
C VAL A 174 -9.93 -12.72 -2.06
N THR A 175 -10.86 -11.78 -2.16
CA THR A 175 -11.86 -11.73 -3.23
C THR A 175 -11.79 -10.42 -3.99
N GLU A 176 -12.43 -10.39 -5.15
CA GLU A 176 -12.72 -9.13 -5.83
C GLU A 176 -13.58 -8.23 -4.94
N LEU A 177 -13.30 -6.94 -4.96
CA LEU A 177 -14.17 -5.95 -4.34
C LEU A 177 -15.33 -5.64 -5.32
N PRO A 178 -16.60 -5.63 -4.86
CA PRO A 178 -17.73 -5.30 -5.74
C PRO A 178 -17.52 -3.94 -6.43
N GLY A 179 -17.62 -3.92 -7.76
CA GLY A 179 -17.36 -2.72 -8.57
C GLY A 179 -15.89 -2.49 -8.95
N ALA A 180 -14.95 -3.32 -8.47
CA ALA A 180 -13.51 -3.22 -8.77
C ALA A 180 -12.90 -4.60 -9.12
N GLN A 181 -13.52 -5.31 -10.06
CA GLN A 181 -13.01 -6.60 -10.54
C GLN A 181 -11.69 -6.44 -11.33
N CYS A 182 -11.61 -5.38 -12.13
CA CYS A 182 -10.43 -4.96 -12.85
C CYS A 182 -9.89 -3.64 -12.29
N PHE A 183 -8.60 -3.38 -12.51
CA PHE A 183 -8.06 -2.04 -12.24
C PHE A 183 -8.78 -0.99 -13.10
N PRO A 184 -9.02 0.23 -12.56
CA PRO A 184 -9.68 1.30 -13.28
C PRO A 184 -9.03 1.55 -14.63
N ASP A 185 -9.83 1.80 -15.66
CA ASP A 185 -9.40 2.03 -17.04
C ASP A 185 -8.64 0.85 -17.69
N THR A 186 -8.78 -0.36 -17.13
CA THR A 186 -8.16 -1.57 -17.70
C THR A 186 -9.12 -2.76 -17.75
N LYS A 187 -8.70 -3.82 -18.45
CA LYS A 187 -9.31 -5.16 -18.41
C LYS A 187 -8.52 -6.13 -17.53
N ALA A 188 -7.59 -5.63 -16.71
CA ALA A 188 -6.67 -6.44 -15.91
C ALA A 188 -7.30 -6.79 -14.55
N PRO A 189 -7.52 -8.08 -14.24
CA PRO A 189 -8.13 -8.49 -12.97
C PRO A 189 -7.27 -8.10 -11.77
N VAL A 190 -7.87 -7.49 -10.74
CA VAL A 190 -7.16 -7.05 -9.53
C VAL A 190 -6.53 -8.22 -8.78
N VAL A 191 -7.27 -9.33 -8.64
CA VAL A 191 -6.80 -10.55 -7.95
C VAL A 191 -5.78 -11.34 -8.80
N GLY A 192 -5.52 -10.89 -10.02
CA GLY A 192 -4.62 -11.54 -10.96
C GLY A 192 -5.18 -12.84 -11.55
N THR A 193 -4.35 -13.52 -12.34
CA THR A 193 -4.69 -14.82 -12.93
C THR A 193 -3.43 -15.68 -12.98
N LYS A 194 -3.53 -16.93 -12.54
CA LYS A 194 -2.41 -17.87 -12.60
C LYS A 194 -2.09 -18.17 -14.07
N SER A 195 -0.84 -17.98 -14.47
CA SER A 195 -0.39 -18.35 -15.81
C SER A 195 -0.24 -19.88 -15.93
N ASN A 196 -0.73 -20.43 -17.04
CA ASN A 196 -0.49 -21.82 -17.42
C ASN A 196 0.79 -21.99 -18.26
N PHE A 197 1.41 -20.87 -18.67
CA PHE A 197 2.57 -20.87 -19.58
C PHE A 197 3.86 -20.43 -18.87
N LEU A 198 3.76 -19.42 -17.99
CA LEU A 198 4.92 -18.89 -17.30
C LEU A 198 5.22 -19.73 -16.05
N PRO A 199 6.39 -20.39 -15.96
CA PRO A 199 6.76 -21.14 -14.78
C PRO A 199 7.00 -20.19 -13.58
N PRO A 200 6.71 -20.63 -12.34
CA PRO A 200 6.85 -19.79 -11.15
C PRO A 200 8.22 -19.14 -10.99
N ILE A 201 9.31 -19.80 -11.41
CA ILE A 201 10.67 -19.26 -11.34
C ILE A 201 10.83 -17.89 -12.03
N LEU A 202 9.98 -17.56 -13.02
CA LEU A 202 10.00 -16.27 -13.72
C LEU A 202 9.13 -15.20 -13.05
N THR A 203 8.15 -15.60 -12.23
CA THR A 203 7.11 -14.71 -11.71
C THR A 203 7.08 -14.60 -10.19
N THR A 204 7.89 -15.39 -9.48
CA THR A 204 8.07 -15.35 -8.02
C THR A 204 9.37 -14.67 -7.65
#